data_AF-A0A662HA77-F1
#
_entry.id   AF-A0A662HA77-F1
#
_cell.length_a   1.000
_cell.length_b   1.000
_cell.length_c   1.000
_cell.angle_alpha   90.00
_cell.angle_beta   90.00
_cell.angle_gamma   90.00
#
_symmetry.space_group_name_H-M   'P 1'
#
loop_
_entity.id
_entity.type
_entity.pdbx_description
1 polymer ?
#
loop_
_entity_poly.entity_id
_entity_poly.type
_entity_poly.pdbx_seq_one_letter_code
_entity_poly.pdbx_strand_id
1 'polypeptide(L)'
;MENWREQLSICREWARLKADIKSKVDELESIVAEMRLVEDGTFYLSEDHNRFVRAWRVLLDIDEVMAPTAPEVSELSDVVNQMVEIKAGDIYMAELHNLFADAWDLQVKINETYIENVVVILPRNDWDAMLDWIVDGAVVFIDPQIDTATPSDVRSVLNKYRVKFMVMMDTQPYRATYCGAWRDILYSVNYFTGRGCGSLTIYKSHDADHFGATSVEEHFDYFPLNRDRAPDVEPWTTPYPDYWGYKYVGKGVVVEVPYDGCWVNTNWLDKYITWKPCSYPETWQPTRIIVISLTGTDLPEFHEYPTLDETLKAWAEKKGWSFKDLR
;
A
#
# COMPACT_ATOMS: atom_id res chain seq x y z
N MET A 1 -12.68 9.59 -22.73
CA MET A 1 -13.61 9.64 -21.56
C MET A 1 -13.21 8.65 -20.48
N GLU A 2 -12.86 7.41 -20.81
CA GLU A 2 -12.42 6.43 -19.81
C GLU A 2 -11.15 6.87 -19.07
N ASN A 3 -10.10 7.32 -19.79
CA ASN A 3 -8.87 7.85 -19.18
C ASN A 3 -9.15 8.96 -18.16
N TRP A 4 -10.03 9.92 -18.49
CA TRP A 4 -10.40 10.99 -17.55
C TRP A 4 -11.12 10.48 -16.30
N ARG A 5 -11.98 9.46 -16.43
CA ARG A 5 -12.66 8.87 -15.27
C ARG A 5 -11.68 8.14 -14.36
N GLU A 6 -10.73 7.42 -14.95
CA GLU A 6 -9.64 6.76 -14.22
C GLU A 6 -8.75 7.80 -13.52
N GLN A 7 -8.32 8.83 -14.25
CA GLN A 7 -7.52 9.92 -13.69
C GLN A 7 -8.24 10.63 -12.54
N LEU A 8 -9.54 10.90 -12.66
CA LEU A 8 -10.33 11.48 -11.58
C LEU A 8 -10.37 10.58 -10.33
N SER A 9 -10.36 9.25 -10.49
CA SER A 9 -10.23 8.34 -9.35
C SER A 9 -8.91 8.56 -8.62
N ILE A 10 -7.81 8.65 -9.37
CA ILE A 10 -6.46 8.91 -8.84
C ILE A 10 -6.41 10.28 -8.17
N CYS A 11 -6.90 11.33 -8.83
CA CYS A 11 -6.91 12.68 -8.27
C CYS A 11 -7.78 12.79 -7.00
N ARG A 12 -8.89 12.07 -6.90
CA ARG A 12 -9.70 12.00 -5.67
C ARG A 12 -8.93 11.34 -4.54
N GLU A 13 -8.18 10.28 -4.82
CA GLU A 13 -7.29 9.67 -3.85
C GLU A 13 -6.25 10.71 -3.39
N TRP A 14 -5.58 11.37 -4.33
CA TRP A 14 -4.63 12.45 -4.03
C TRP A 14 -5.22 13.58 -3.17
N ALA A 15 -6.46 14.00 -3.43
CA ALA A 15 -7.12 15.06 -2.65
C ALA A 15 -7.48 14.64 -1.22
N ARG A 16 -7.61 13.33 -0.94
CA ARG A 16 -7.69 12.82 0.44
C ARG A 16 -6.34 12.95 1.16
N LEU A 17 -5.24 12.88 0.41
CA LEU A 17 -3.88 12.93 0.95
C LEU A 17 -3.39 14.36 1.15
N LYS A 18 -3.74 15.27 0.23
CA LYS A 18 -3.36 16.67 0.23
C LYS A 18 -4.60 17.54 0.01
N ALA A 19 -5.09 18.13 1.10
CA ALA A 19 -6.35 18.88 1.07
C ALA A 19 -6.28 20.16 0.23
N ASP A 20 -5.08 20.68 -0.03
CA ASP A 20 -4.80 21.87 -0.83
C ASP A 20 -5.15 21.71 -2.32
N ILE A 21 -5.14 20.49 -2.86
CA ILE A 21 -5.55 20.23 -4.26
C ILE A 21 -7.05 19.96 -4.42
N LYS A 22 -7.81 19.84 -3.32
CA LYS A 22 -9.23 19.44 -3.37
C LYS A 22 -10.07 20.31 -4.30
N SER A 23 -9.91 21.64 -4.21
CA SER A 23 -10.66 22.57 -5.06
C SER A 23 -10.33 22.41 -6.55
N LYS A 24 -9.09 22.05 -6.89
CA LYS A 24 -8.67 21.77 -8.27
C LYS A 24 -9.25 20.45 -8.78
N VAL A 25 -9.33 19.43 -7.92
CA VAL A 25 -9.99 18.17 -8.26
C VAL A 25 -11.49 18.40 -8.52
N ASP A 26 -12.16 19.18 -7.67
CA ASP A 26 -13.57 19.55 -7.87
C ASP A 26 -13.77 20.32 -9.19
N GLU A 27 -12.84 21.22 -9.55
CA GLU A 27 -12.84 21.93 -10.83
C GLU A 27 -12.66 20.98 -12.02
N LEU A 28 -11.68 20.06 -11.94
CA LEU A 28 -11.44 19.06 -12.98
C LEU A 28 -12.66 18.16 -13.20
N GLU A 29 -13.31 17.73 -12.11
CA GLU A 29 -14.54 16.96 -12.16
C GLU A 29 -15.66 17.69 -12.89
N SER A 30 -15.83 18.99 -12.63
CA SER A 30 -16.82 19.82 -13.33
C SER A 30 -16.55 19.89 -14.83
N ILE A 31 -15.29 20.09 -15.24
CA ILE A 31 -14.91 20.17 -16.66
C ILE A 31 -15.15 18.82 -17.35
N VAL A 32 -14.72 17.71 -16.73
CA VAL A 32 -14.87 16.36 -17.28
C VAL A 32 -16.35 15.96 -17.36
N ALA A 33 -17.20 16.39 -16.42
CA ALA A 33 -18.63 16.13 -16.45
C ALA A 33 -19.34 16.77 -17.66
N GLU A 34 -18.80 17.88 -18.18
CA GLU A 34 -19.30 18.51 -19.40
C GLU A 34 -18.73 17.91 -20.71
N MET A 35 -17.73 17.04 -20.61
CA MET A 35 -17.19 16.35 -21.79
C MET A 35 -18.18 15.30 -22.30
N ARG A 36 -18.38 15.26 -23.62
CA ARG A 36 -19.25 14.28 -24.28
C ARG A 36 -18.45 13.29 -25.11
N LEU A 37 -19.02 12.10 -25.29
CA LEU A 37 -18.62 11.21 -26.38
C LEU A 37 -19.11 11.82 -27.70
N VAL A 38 -18.23 11.90 -28.68
CA VAL A 38 -18.57 12.36 -30.03
C VAL A 38 -18.85 11.10 -30.86
N GLU A 39 -20.10 10.94 -31.27
CA GLU A 39 -20.55 9.79 -32.04
C GLU A 39 -20.19 9.94 -33.52
N ASP A 40 -20.08 8.80 -34.21
CA ASP A 40 -19.88 8.80 -35.66
C ASP A 40 -20.99 9.59 -36.37
N GLY A 41 -20.59 10.40 -37.34
CA GLY A 41 -21.50 11.32 -38.04
C GLY A 41 -21.88 12.59 -37.28
N THR A 42 -21.38 12.82 -36.06
CA THR A 42 -21.57 14.08 -35.32
C THR A 42 -20.35 15.01 -35.45
N PHE A 43 -20.59 16.33 -35.43
CA PHE A 43 -19.52 17.31 -35.50
C PHE A 43 -18.73 17.36 -34.18
N TYR A 44 -17.41 17.37 -34.28
CA TYR A 44 -16.51 17.75 -33.19
C TYR A 44 -16.43 19.29 -33.14
N LEU A 45 -16.83 19.88 -32.02
CA LEU A 45 -16.94 21.32 -31.86
C LEU A 45 -15.68 21.88 -31.18
N SER A 46 -15.42 23.17 -31.38
CA SER A 46 -14.34 23.88 -30.68
C SER A 46 -14.46 23.76 -29.16
N GLU A 47 -15.69 23.75 -28.65
CA GLU A 47 -15.94 23.58 -27.21
C GLU A 47 -15.54 22.19 -26.70
N ASP A 48 -15.65 21.14 -27.53
CA ASP A 48 -15.19 19.80 -27.14
C ASP A 48 -13.66 19.81 -26.96
N HIS A 49 -12.93 20.40 -27.90
CA HIS A 49 -11.47 20.58 -27.78
C HIS A 49 -11.08 21.44 -26.58
N ASN A 50 -11.72 22.60 -26.41
CA ASN A 50 -11.34 23.55 -25.37
C ASN A 50 -11.56 22.97 -23.97
N ARG A 51 -12.56 22.10 -23.77
CA ARG A 51 -12.73 21.37 -22.51
C ARG A 51 -11.54 20.45 -22.20
N PHE A 52 -11.00 19.74 -23.19
CA PHE A 52 -9.79 18.94 -23.00
C PHE A 52 -8.59 19.80 -22.63
N VAL A 53 -8.39 20.93 -23.32
CA VAL A 53 -7.31 21.87 -23.01
C VAL A 53 -7.42 22.39 -21.56
N ARG A 54 -8.63 22.80 -21.13
CA ARG A 54 -8.86 23.26 -19.75
C ARG A 54 -8.63 22.17 -18.73
N ALA A 55 -9.12 20.95 -18.97
CA ALA A 55 -8.92 19.82 -18.07
C ALA A 55 -7.43 19.50 -17.89
N TRP A 56 -6.65 19.50 -18.98
CA TRP A 56 -5.20 19.29 -18.90
C TRP A 56 -4.46 20.35 -18.10
N ARG A 57 -4.86 21.62 -18.21
CA ARG A 57 -4.27 22.70 -17.40
C ARG A 57 -4.55 22.50 -15.90
N VAL A 58 -5.79 22.14 -15.55
CA VAL A 58 -6.14 21.87 -14.15
C VAL A 58 -5.42 20.62 -13.63
N LEU A 59 -5.29 19.58 -14.46
CA LEU A 59 -4.54 18.38 -14.09
C LEU A 59 -3.05 18.66 -13.87
N LEU A 60 -2.42 19.44 -14.75
CA LEU A 60 -1.03 19.88 -14.57
C LEU A 60 -0.84 20.61 -13.23
N ASP A 61 -1.75 21.53 -12.86
CA ASP A 61 -1.68 22.21 -11.57
C ASP A 61 -1.77 21.22 -10.38
N ILE A 62 -2.51 20.11 -10.53
CA ILE A 62 -2.57 19.05 -9.52
C ILE A 62 -1.23 18.29 -9.49
N ASP A 63 -0.72 17.87 -10.65
CA ASP A 63 0.53 17.12 -10.77
C ASP A 63 1.74 17.91 -10.25
N GLU A 64 1.81 19.23 -10.49
CA GLU A 64 2.86 20.11 -9.94
C GLU A 64 2.86 20.14 -8.41
N VAL A 65 1.70 19.99 -7.79
CA VAL A 65 1.58 19.94 -6.33
C VAL A 65 1.88 18.54 -5.80
N MET A 66 1.49 17.49 -6.52
CA MET A 66 1.69 16.11 -6.08
C MET A 66 3.13 15.64 -6.35
N ALA A 67 3.64 15.81 -7.56
CA ALA A 67 4.95 15.34 -7.99
C ALA A 67 5.88 16.50 -8.45
N PRO A 68 6.16 17.52 -7.61
CA PRO A 68 6.88 18.75 -8.02
C PRO A 68 8.30 18.51 -8.54
N THR A 69 8.90 17.36 -8.23
CA THR A 69 10.28 17.03 -8.62
C THR A 69 10.36 15.94 -9.70
N ALA A 70 9.23 15.43 -10.18
CA ALA A 70 9.22 14.42 -11.24
C ALA A 70 9.58 15.08 -12.59
N PRO A 71 10.60 14.61 -13.31
CA PRO A 71 10.94 15.11 -14.65
C PRO A 71 9.76 15.12 -15.61
N GLU A 72 8.90 14.10 -15.51
CA GLU A 72 7.72 13.94 -16.35
C GLU A 72 6.71 15.08 -16.16
N VAL A 73 6.63 15.70 -14.97
CA VAL A 73 5.76 16.87 -14.75
C VAL A 73 6.27 18.10 -15.52
N SER A 74 7.60 18.28 -15.61
CA SER A 74 8.19 19.34 -16.42
C SER A 74 7.92 19.11 -17.91
N GLU A 75 8.07 17.87 -18.38
CA GLU A 75 7.77 17.51 -19.77
C GLU A 75 6.27 17.68 -20.08
N LEU A 76 5.39 17.31 -19.14
CA LEU A 76 3.95 17.51 -19.26
C LEU A 76 3.60 19.00 -19.36
N SER A 77 4.25 19.83 -18.54
CA SER A 77 4.09 21.30 -18.61
C SER A 77 4.40 21.85 -20.00
N ASP A 78 5.49 21.41 -20.64
CA ASP A 78 5.85 21.83 -22.00
C ASP A 78 4.80 21.41 -23.04
N VAL A 79 4.21 20.21 -22.91
CA VAL A 79 3.13 19.73 -23.80
C VAL A 79 1.84 20.52 -23.57
N VAL A 80 1.42 20.70 -22.32
CA VAL A 80 0.19 21.42 -21.95
C VAL A 80 0.28 22.90 -22.35
N ASN A 81 1.46 23.53 -22.26
CA ASN A 81 1.68 24.91 -22.72
C ASN A 81 1.50 25.08 -24.24
N GLN A 82 1.67 24.02 -25.02
CA GLN A 82 1.40 24.01 -26.47
C GLN A 82 -0.09 23.79 -26.78
N MET A 83 -0.89 23.35 -25.82
CA MET A 83 -2.33 23.16 -26.00
C MET A 83 -3.05 24.51 -26.04
N VAL A 84 -3.55 24.86 -27.23
CA VAL A 84 -4.30 26.09 -27.48
C VAL A 84 -5.80 25.81 -27.61
N GLU A 85 -6.60 26.73 -27.06
CA GLU A 85 -8.03 26.75 -27.33
C GLU A 85 -8.29 27.27 -28.76
N ILE A 86 -9.32 26.73 -29.40
CA ILE A 86 -9.71 27.07 -30.77
C ILE A 86 -11.13 27.65 -30.80
N LYS A 87 -11.49 28.28 -31.91
CA LYS A 87 -12.80 28.84 -32.20
C LYS A 87 -13.39 28.22 -33.46
N ALA A 88 -14.70 28.42 -33.65
CA ALA A 88 -15.36 28.01 -34.88
C ALA A 88 -14.69 28.65 -36.11
N GLY A 89 -14.29 27.83 -37.08
CA GLY A 89 -13.60 28.26 -38.29
C GLY A 89 -12.07 28.12 -38.23
N ASP A 90 -11.49 27.82 -37.07
CA ASP A 90 -10.07 27.49 -36.97
C ASP A 90 -9.78 26.12 -37.61
N ILE A 91 -8.61 26.00 -38.21
CA ILE A 91 -8.17 24.75 -38.83
C ILE A 91 -7.71 23.79 -37.72
N TYR A 92 -8.43 22.68 -37.56
CA TYR A 92 -8.06 21.64 -36.60
C TYR A 92 -7.02 20.71 -37.22
N MET A 93 -5.76 20.90 -36.82
CA MET A 93 -4.61 20.11 -37.29
C MET A 93 -4.38 18.91 -36.38
N ALA A 94 -3.85 17.81 -36.95
CA ALA A 94 -3.52 16.59 -36.20
C ALA A 94 -2.56 16.84 -35.03
N GLU A 95 -1.68 17.83 -35.15
CA GLU A 95 -0.75 18.26 -34.10
C GLU A 95 -1.47 18.59 -32.79
N LEU A 96 -2.61 19.29 -32.86
CA LEU A 96 -3.41 19.63 -31.67
C LEU A 96 -4.00 18.40 -30.99
N HIS A 97 -4.28 17.35 -31.76
CA HIS A 97 -4.81 16.10 -31.23
C HIS A 97 -3.68 15.24 -30.62
N ASN A 98 -2.52 15.21 -31.26
CA ASN A 98 -1.36 14.43 -30.80
C ASN A 98 -0.83 14.93 -29.45
N LEU A 99 -0.90 16.24 -29.17
CA LEU A 99 -0.55 16.78 -27.86
C LEU A 99 -1.33 16.11 -26.72
N PHE A 100 -2.58 15.72 -26.92
CA PHE A 100 -3.34 15.00 -25.90
C PHE A 100 -2.87 13.57 -25.71
N ALA A 101 -2.41 12.90 -26.78
CA ALA A 101 -1.82 11.57 -26.69
C ALA A 101 -0.49 11.62 -25.92
N ASP A 102 0.39 12.57 -26.28
CA ASP A 102 1.67 12.78 -25.61
C ASP A 102 1.50 13.09 -24.12
N ALA A 103 0.50 13.93 -23.79
CA ALA A 103 0.16 14.24 -22.40
C ALA A 103 -0.33 13.01 -21.62
N TRP A 104 -1.12 12.12 -22.24
CA TRP A 104 -1.54 10.87 -21.58
C TRP A 104 -0.37 9.93 -21.32
N ASP A 105 0.57 9.80 -22.26
CA ASP A 105 1.74 8.95 -22.07
C ASP A 105 2.61 9.44 -20.91
N LEU A 106 2.70 10.76 -20.70
CA LEU A 106 3.38 11.36 -19.55
C LEU A 106 2.57 11.19 -18.26
N GLN A 107 1.25 11.38 -18.31
CA GLN A 107 0.39 11.24 -17.14
C GLN A 107 0.46 9.83 -16.55
N VAL A 108 0.47 8.80 -17.40
CA VAL A 108 0.61 7.40 -16.96
C VAL A 108 1.90 7.23 -16.14
N LYS A 109 3.03 7.79 -16.61
CA LYS A 109 4.30 7.74 -15.88
C LYS A 109 4.26 8.54 -14.58
N ILE A 110 3.63 9.70 -14.56
CA ILE A 110 3.45 10.51 -13.34
C ILE A 110 2.64 9.72 -12.31
N ASN A 111 1.55 9.10 -12.74
CA ASN A 111 0.71 8.28 -11.86
C ASN A 111 1.47 7.05 -11.31
N GLU A 112 2.33 6.43 -12.11
CA GLU A 112 3.20 5.34 -11.66
C GLU A 112 4.30 5.80 -10.70
N THR A 113 4.78 7.03 -10.86
CA THR A 113 5.90 7.60 -10.08
C THR A 113 5.43 8.23 -8.78
N TYR A 114 4.24 8.83 -8.75
CA TYR A 114 3.67 9.41 -7.54
C TYR A 114 3.08 8.34 -6.64
N ILE A 115 3.95 7.75 -5.83
CA ILE A 115 3.56 6.87 -4.75
C ILE A 115 3.81 7.61 -3.43
N GLU A 116 2.75 8.10 -2.78
CA GLU A 116 2.90 8.70 -1.44
C GLU A 116 3.42 7.64 -0.48
N ASN A 117 4.66 7.85 -0.04
CA ASN A 117 5.32 7.19 1.06
C ASN A 117 4.68 7.64 2.39
N VAL A 118 3.72 6.85 2.87
CA VAL A 118 2.92 7.20 4.05
C VAL A 118 2.73 6.04 5.01
N VAL A 119 2.77 6.36 6.30
CA VAL A 119 2.29 5.50 7.39
C VAL A 119 0.90 5.96 7.80
N VAL A 120 -0.04 5.03 7.86
CA VAL A 120 -1.42 5.28 8.26
C VAL A 120 -1.80 4.34 9.41
N ILE A 121 -2.25 4.92 10.52
CA ILE A 121 -2.82 4.19 11.64
C ILE A 121 -4.33 4.33 11.57
N LEU A 122 -5.03 3.20 11.53
CA LEU A 122 -6.49 3.10 11.42
C LEU A 122 -7.07 2.46 12.68
N PRO A 123 -8.39 2.57 12.93
CA PRO A 123 -9.02 1.81 13.99
C PRO A 123 -8.70 0.32 13.89
N ARG A 124 -8.44 -0.31 15.04
CA ARG A 124 -8.06 -1.72 15.12
C ARG A 124 -9.12 -2.60 14.43
N ASN A 125 -8.67 -3.54 13.61
CA ASN A 125 -9.49 -4.42 12.77
C ASN A 125 -10.39 -3.70 11.75
N ASP A 126 -10.16 -2.43 11.39
CA ASP A 126 -10.97 -1.76 10.36
C ASP A 126 -10.53 -2.15 8.94
N TRP A 127 -11.02 -3.32 8.49
CA TRP A 127 -10.71 -3.86 7.16
C TRP A 127 -11.18 -2.94 6.03
N ASP A 128 -12.40 -2.40 6.14
CA ASP A 128 -12.98 -1.57 5.09
C ASP A 128 -12.20 -0.26 4.93
N ALA A 129 -11.85 0.42 6.02
CA ALA A 129 -11.00 1.60 5.95
C ALA A 129 -9.60 1.27 5.41
N MET A 130 -9.04 0.11 5.74
CA MET A 130 -7.74 -0.32 5.21
C MET A 130 -7.77 -0.46 3.68
N LEU A 131 -8.87 -0.94 3.09
CA LEU A 131 -8.98 -1.13 1.63
C LEU A 131 -8.80 0.18 0.85
N ASP A 132 -9.21 1.33 1.40
CA ASP A 132 -8.99 2.65 0.79
C ASP A 132 -7.51 3.02 0.64
N TRP A 133 -6.62 2.35 1.38
CA TRP A 133 -5.18 2.62 1.37
C TRP A 133 -4.37 1.54 0.66
N ILE A 134 -4.96 0.40 0.28
CA ILE A 134 -4.20 -0.70 -0.33
C ILE A 134 -3.74 -0.37 -1.75
N VAL A 135 -2.44 -0.49 -1.97
CA VAL A 135 -1.76 -0.36 -3.27
C VAL A 135 -0.64 -1.41 -3.39
N ASP A 136 -0.05 -1.53 -4.58
CA ASP A 136 1.20 -2.27 -4.75
C ASP A 136 2.30 -1.65 -3.87
N GLY A 137 3.03 -2.49 -3.13
CA GLY A 137 4.05 -2.04 -2.16
C GLY A 137 3.50 -1.78 -0.75
N ALA A 138 2.20 -1.94 -0.51
CA ALA A 138 1.65 -1.80 0.84
C ALA A 138 2.18 -2.90 1.79
N VAL A 139 2.45 -2.50 3.03
CA VAL A 139 2.74 -3.37 4.18
C VAL A 139 1.68 -3.12 5.24
N VAL A 140 0.99 -4.18 5.64
CA VAL A 140 -0.14 -4.09 6.57
C VAL A 140 0.20 -4.82 7.86
N PHE A 141 0.24 -4.09 8.98
CA PHE A 141 0.31 -4.65 10.32
C PHE A 141 -1.11 -4.97 10.79
N ILE A 142 -1.36 -6.24 11.08
CA ILE A 142 -2.72 -6.76 11.27
C ILE A 142 -2.75 -7.83 12.36
N ASP A 143 -3.85 -7.86 13.10
CA ASP A 143 -4.03 -8.83 14.17
C ASP A 143 -4.30 -10.25 13.65
N PRO A 144 -3.89 -11.29 14.39
CA PRO A 144 -4.15 -12.68 14.04
C PRO A 144 -5.61 -13.10 14.26
N GLN A 145 -6.43 -12.22 14.84
CA GLN A 145 -7.82 -12.49 15.21
C GLN A 145 -8.83 -11.71 14.37
N ILE A 146 -8.39 -11.03 13.30
CA ILE A 146 -9.28 -10.17 12.52
C ILE A 146 -10.51 -10.94 12.03
N ASP A 147 -11.69 -10.43 12.42
CA ASP A 147 -13.00 -11.03 12.16
C ASP A 147 -13.91 -10.11 11.32
N THR A 148 -13.45 -8.91 11.00
CA THR A 148 -14.08 -7.95 10.08
C THR A 148 -13.81 -8.26 8.60
N ALA A 149 -13.03 -9.32 8.33
CA ALA A 149 -12.72 -9.80 6.99
C ALA A 149 -12.86 -11.32 6.92
N THR A 150 -13.16 -11.83 5.74
CA THR A 150 -13.19 -13.28 5.45
C THR A 150 -11.89 -13.73 4.77
N PRO A 151 -11.59 -15.05 4.77
CA PRO A 151 -10.48 -15.57 3.96
C PRO A 151 -10.59 -15.24 2.46
N SER A 152 -11.80 -15.14 1.92
CA SER A 152 -12.02 -14.72 0.54
C SER A 152 -11.62 -13.26 0.30
N ASP A 153 -11.89 -12.37 1.25
CA ASP A 153 -11.54 -10.95 1.13
C ASP A 153 -10.03 -10.77 1.10
N VAL A 154 -9.33 -11.46 2.01
CA VAL A 154 -7.86 -11.47 2.07
C VAL A 154 -7.26 -12.02 0.76
N ARG A 155 -7.79 -13.13 0.24
CA ARG A 155 -7.34 -13.67 -1.06
C ARG A 155 -7.58 -12.71 -2.21
N SER A 156 -8.71 -12.00 -2.22
CA SER A 156 -9.02 -11.01 -3.26
C SER A 156 -7.95 -9.92 -3.30
N VAL A 157 -7.59 -9.37 -2.12
CA VAL A 157 -6.54 -8.37 -1.98
C VAL A 157 -5.17 -8.92 -2.43
N LEU A 158 -4.78 -10.09 -1.94
CA LEU A 158 -3.49 -10.75 -2.26
C LEU A 158 -3.36 -11.14 -3.74
N ASN A 159 -4.46 -11.46 -4.42
CA ASN A 159 -4.46 -11.73 -5.85
C ASN A 159 -4.36 -10.45 -6.69
N LYS A 160 -4.93 -9.35 -6.21
CA LYS A 160 -4.98 -8.08 -6.93
C LYS A 160 -3.67 -7.29 -6.79
N TYR A 161 -3.14 -7.18 -5.58
CA TYR A 161 -2.04 -6.29 -5.21
C TYR A 161 -0.77 -7.04 -4.75
N ARG A 162 0.38 -6.43 -4.99
CA ARG A 162 1.68 -6.83 -4.41
C ARG A 162 1.82 -6.28 -2.99
N VAL A 163 1.06 -6.86 -2.07
CA VAL A 163 0.97 -6.45 -0.65
C VAL A 163 1.57 -7.49 0.27
N LYS A 164 2.11 -7.04 1.40
CA LYS A 164 2.56 -7.88 2.51
C LYS A 164 1.67 -7.67 3.73
N PHE A 165 1.02 -8.73 4.20
CA PHE A 165 0.37 -8.74 5.51
C PHE A 165 1.34 -9.29 6.56
N MET A 166 1.64 -8.48 7.57
CA MET A 166 2.38 -8.85 8.77
C MET A 166 1.38 -9.14 9.88
N VAL A 167 1.17 -10.42 10.15
CA VAL A 167 0.26 -10.93 11.18
C VAL A 167 1.01 -10.92 12.50
N MET A 168 0.61 -10.03 13.40
CA MET A 168 1.36 -9.68 14.61
C MET A 168 1.00 -10.63 15.77
N MET A 169 1.87 -11.59 16.06
CA MET A 169 1.56 -12.71 16.95
C MET A 169 2.10 -12.48 18.38
N ASP A 170 1.20 -12.29 19.34
CA ASP A 170 1.50 -12.08 20.78
C ASP A 170 0.93 -13.28 21.59
N THR A 171 0.52 -13.13 22.86
CA THR A 171 -0.01 -14.16 23.77
C THR A 171 -1.25 -14.91 23.27
N GLN A 172 -1.88 -14.47 22.18
CA GLN A 172 -3.12 -15.05 21.65
C GLN A 172 -3.04 -16.56 21.36
N PRO A 173 -2.03 -17.10 20.64
CA PRO A 173 -1.90 -18.53 20.38
C PRO A 173 -1.90 -19.38 21.66
N TYR A 174 -1.31 -18.88 22.75
CA TYR A 174 -1.21 -19.63 24.01
C TYR A 174 -2.59 -19.94 24.61
N ARG A 175 -3.59 -19.09 24.37
CA ARG A 175 -4.94 -19.21 24.95
C ARG A 175 -5.96 -19.88 24.02
N ALA A 176 -5.51 -20.47 22.91
CA ALA A 176 -6.33 -20.87 21.77
C ALA A 176 -7.08 -19.68 21.16
N THR A 177 -6.83 -19.43 19.87
CA THR A 177 -7.25 -18.19 19.24
C THR A 177 -7.98 -18.44 17.94
N TYR A 178 -9.11 -17.75 17.74
CA TYR A 178 -9.86 -17.78 16.50
C TYR A 178 -8.99 -17.30 15.33
N CYS A 179 -8.95 -18.11 14.26
CA CYS A 179 -8.12 -17.84 13.09
C CYS A 179 -8.61 -16.66 12.23
N GLY A 180 -9.87 -16.24 12.39
CA GLY A 180 -10.43 -15.12 11.63
C GLY A 180 -10.27 -15.27 10.11
N ALA A 181 -9.86 -14.19 9.47
CA ALA A 181 -9.59 -14.13 8.05
C ALA A 181 -8.40 -15.02 7.59
N TRP A 182 -7.61 -15.57 8.52
CA TRP A 182 -6.43 -16.39 8.21
C TRP A 182 -6.72 -17.88 8.06
N ARG A 183 -7.96 -18.31 8.33
CA ARG A 183 -8.40 -19.69 8.09
C ARG A 183 -8.23 -20.04 6.60
N ASP A 184 -7.72 -21.24 6.33
CA ASP A 184 -7.36 -21.77 5.02
C ASP A 184 -6.23 -21.00 4.29
N ILE A 185 -5.73 -19.91 4.89
CA ILE A 185 -4.55 -19.17 4.42
C ILE A 185 -3.34 -19.65 5.20
N LEU A 186 -3.21 -19.25 6.47
CA LEU A 186 -2.12 -19.67 7.36
C LEU A 186 -2.48 -20.91 8.18
N TYR A 187 -3.76 -21.13 8.47
CA TYR A 187 -4.21 -22.16 9.41
C TYR A 187 -5.24 -23.10 8.81
N SER A 188 -5.21 -24.38 9.15
CA SER A 188 -6.17 -25.40 8.70
C SER A 188 -7.28 -25.67 9.73
N VAL A 189 -7.27 -24.94 10.84
CA VAL A 189 -8.20 -25.06 11.97
C VAL A 189 -9.04 -23.78 12.12
N ASN A 190 -10.07 -23.84 12.97
CA ASN A 190 -10.86 -22.65 13.35
C ASN A 190 -10.20 -21.86 14.48
N TYR A 191 -9.46 -22.56 15.34
CA TYR A 191 -8.75 -21.99 16.46
C TYR A 191 -7.33 -22.54 16.50
N PHE A 192 -6.33 -21.70 16.31
CA PHE A 192 -4.94 -22.11 16.40
C PHE A 192 -4.45 -22.03 17.85
N THR A 193 -3.51 -22.90 18.19
CA THR A 193 -2.81 -22.93 19.47
C THR A 193 -1.33 -22.68 19.26
N GLY A 194 -0.67 -22.15 20.27
CA GLY A 194 0.75 -21.83 20.24
C GLY A 194 1.37 -21.87 21.63
N ARG A 195 2.65 -21.53 21.69
CA ARG A 195 3.39 -21.46 22.94
C ARG A 195 4.46 -20.36 22.85
N GLY A 196 5.00 -20.02 24.02
CA GLY A 196 6.04 -19.01 24.12
C GLY A 196 7.23 -19.36 23.23
N CYS A 197 7.74 -18.33 22.57
CA CYS A 197 8.93 -18.36 21.75
C CYS A 197 10.18 -18.32 22.64
N GLY A 198 11.20 -19.06 22.23
CA GLY A 198 12.58 -18.83 22.66
C GLY A 198 13.44 -18.76 21.40
N SER A 199 14.72 -18.44 21.55
CA SER A 199 15.55 -17.97 20.42
C SER A 199 15.41 -18.82 19.16
N LEU A 200 14.67 -18.28 18.18
CA LEU A 200 14.52 -18.90 16.87
C LEU A 200 15.60 -18.39 15.90
N THR A 201 16.18 -19.31 15.16
CA THR A 201 17.17 -19.02 14.12
C THR A 201 16.46 -18.70 12.81
N ILE A 202 16.90 -17.67 12.10
CA ILE A 202 16.40 -17.36 10.75
C ILE A 202 16.83 -18.49 9.80
N TYR A 203 15.85 -19.09 9.13
CA TYR A 203 16.05 -20.37 8.44
C TYR A 203 16.90 -20.24 7.17
N LYS A 204 16.55 -19.28 6.30
CA LYS A 204 17.18 -19.08 5.00
C LYS A 204 18.26 -18.01 5.13
N SER A 205 19.45 -18.24 4.56
CA SER A 205 20.57 -17.30 4.64
C SER A 205 20.26 -15.95 4.02
N HIS A 206 19.48 -15.91 2.93
CA HIS A 206 19.00 -14.65 2.33
C HIS A 206 18.21 -13.79 3.32
N ASP A 207 17.33 -14.40 4.12
CA ASP A 207 16.58 -13.68 5.14
C ASP A 207 17.53 -13.22 6.25
N ALA A 208 18.46 -14.07 6.69
CA ALA A 208 19.46 -13.72 7.69
C ALA A 208 20.35 -12.53 7.24
N ASP A 209 20.77 -12.52 5.97
CA ASP A 209 21.54 -11.45 5.35
C ASP A 209 20.73 -10.14 5.31
N HIS A 210 19.44 -10.21 4.96
CA HIS A 210 18.54 -9.04 4.98
C HIS A 210 18.42 -8.45 6.40
N PHE A 211 18.17 -9.31 7.39
CA PHE A 211 18.08 -8.86 8.77
C PHE A 211 19.45 -8.48 9.35
N GLY A 212 20.56 -8.85 8.70
CA GLY A 212 21.91 -8.72 9.26
C GLY A 212 22.05 -9.42 10.62
N ALA A 213 21.32 -10.53 10.80
CA ALA A 213 21.20 -11.26 12.05
C ALA A 213 20.94 -12.75 11.77
N THR A 214 21.29 -13.63 12.70
CA THR A 214 21.04 -15.08 12.58
C THR A 214 19.84 -15.55 13.39
N SER A 215 19.32 -14.70 14.28
CA SER A 215 18.14 -14.97 15.11
C SER A 215 17.20 -13.78 15.09
N VAL A 216 15.94 -14.03 15.42
CA VAL A 216 14.92 -12.99 15.61
C VAL A 216 14.99 -12.42 17.02
N GLU A 217 14.72 -11.13 17.15
CA GLU A 217 14.32 -10.54 18.43
C GLU A 217 12.85 -10.93 18.65
N GLU A 218 12.55 -11.62 19.75
CA GLU A 218 11.23 -12.22 19.98
C GLU A 218 10.59 -11.83 21.31
N HIS A 219 11.31 -11.13 22.21
CA HIS A 219 10.82 -10.47 23.43
C HIS A 219 9.55 -11.05 24.10
N PHE A 220 9.51 -12.37 24.39
CA PHE A 220 8.37 -13.09 24.99
C PHE A 220 7.12 -13.28 24.12
N ASP A 221 7.27 -13.28 22.79
CA ASP A 221 6.23 -13.56 21.81
C ASP A 221 5.88 -15.05 21.69
N TYR A 222 4.87 -15.38 20.87
CA TYR A 222 4.33 -16.73 20.75
C TYR A 222 4.07 -17.12 19.31
N PHE A 223 4.53 -18.30 18.91
CA PHE A 223 4.27 -18.82 17.56
C PHE A 223 3.15 -19.87 17.55
N PRO A 224 2.39 -19.99 16.44
CA PRO A 224 1.43 -21.09 16.22
C PRO A 224 2.11 -22.45 16.08
N LEU A 225 1.51 -23.49 16.65
CA LEU A 225 2.00 -24.86 16.50
C LEU A 225 1.82 -25.35 15.07
N ASN A 226 2.84 -26.04 14.53
CA ASN A 226 2.82 -26.55 13.15
C ASN A 226 1.60 -27.42 12.81
N ARG A 227 1.07 -28.18 13.78
CA ARG A 227 -0.12 -29.02 13.58
C ARG A 227 -1.39 -28.24 13.19
N ASP A 228 -1.44 -26.94 13.48
CA ASP A 228 -2.60 -26.08 13.24
C ASP A 228 -2.45 -25.31 11.91
N ARG A 229 -1.25 -25.33 11.31
CA ARG A 229 -0.94 -24.60 10.07
C ARG A 229 -1.59 -25.23 8.85
N ALA A 230 -1.76 -24.43 7.81
CA ALA A 230 -2.06 -24.95 6.48
C ALA A 230 -0.81 -25.67 5.89
N PRO A 231 -0.97 -26.73 5.07
CA PRO A 231 0.14 -27.57 4.61
C PRO A 231 1.22 -26.88 3.79
N ASP A 232 0.93 -25.71 3.22
CA ASP A 232 1.76 -24.94 2.30
C ASP A 232 2.35 -23.67 2.95
N VAL A 233 2.28 -23.56 4.28
CA VAL A 233 2.98 -22.52 5.03
C VAL A 233 4.46 -22.89 5.17
N GLU A 234 5.32 -22.07 4.60
CA GLU A 234 6.77 -22.21 4.74
C GLU A 234 7.26 -21.56 6.03
N PRO A 235 8.23 -22.16 6.74
CA PRO A 235 8.91 -21.47 7.81
C PRO A 235 9.91 -20.46 7.26
N TRP A 236 10.03 -19.35 8.00
CA TRP A 236 11.19 -18.47 7.89
C TRP A 236 12.11 -18.52 9.11
N THR A 237 11.73 -19.24 10.18
CA THR A 237 12.58 -19.52 11.34
C THR A 237 12.63 -21.01 11.72
N THR A 238 13.54 -21.39 12.62
CA THR A 238 13.76 -22.77 13.11
C THR A 238 14.14 -22.76 14.60
N PRO A 239 14.08 -23.88 15.35
CA PRO A 239 14.03 -25.29 14.89
C PRO A 239 12.63 -25.86 14.67
N TYR A 240 12.46 -26.70 13.65
CA TYR A 240 11.21 -27.46 13.46
C TYR A 240 10.90 -28.38 14.65
N PRO A 241 9.60 -28.57 15.00
CA PRO A 241 8.42 -28.05 14.30
C PRO A 241 8.00 -26.63 14.74
N ASP A 242 8.86 -25.88 15.42
CA ASP A 242 8.54 -24.63 16.08
C ASP A 242 9.11 -23.44 15.30
N TYR A 243 8.24 -22.70 14.62
CA TYR A 243 8.67 -21.66 13.69
C TYR A 243 7.62 -20.59 13.47
N TRP A 244 8.07 -19.44 12.96
CA TRP A 244 7.24 -18.41 12.34
C TRP A 244 7.08 -18.71 10.85
N GLY A 245 5.84 -18.65 10.37
CA GLY A 245 5.47 -19.06 9.02
C GLY A 245 5.18 -17.90 8.09
N TYR A 246 5.30 -18.16 6.79
CA TYR A 246 4.75 -17.29 5.75
C TYR A 246 4.17 -18.12 4.61
N LYS A 247 3.36 -17.46 3.78
CA LYS A 247 2.77 -18.07 2.60
C LYS A 247 2.51 -17.02 1.52
N TYR A 248 2.88 -17.35 0.29
CA TYR A 248 2.49 -16.59 -0.89
C TYR A 248 1.07 -16.95 -1.32
N VAL A 249 0.31 -15.93 -1.70
CA VAL A 249 -1.02 -16.08 -2.30
C VAL A 249 -1.14 -15.07 -3.42
N GLY A 250 -1.32 -15.54 -4.65
CA GLY A 250 -1.39 -14.65 -5.80
C GLY A 250 -0.12 -13.82 -5.96
N LYS A 251 -0.25 -12.50 -5.86
CA LYS A 251 0.85 -11.53 -5.98
C LYS A 251 1.44 -11.10 -4.63
N GLY A 252 0.72 -11.36 -3.53
CA GLY A 252 1.09 -10.92 -2.20
C GLY A 252 1.62 -12.04 -1.31
N VAL A 253 1.95 -11.66 -0.08
CA VAL A 253 2.46 -12.58 0.95
C VAL A 253 1.80 -12.29 2.29
N VAL A 254 1.54 -13.34 3.06
CA VAL A 254 1.13 -13.26 4.46
C VAL A 254 2.26 -13.85 5.30
N VAL A 255 2.68 -13.13 6.32
CA VAL A 255 3.80 -13.50 7.18
C VAL A 255 3.40 -13.34 8.63
N GLU A 256 3.66 -14.36 9.44
CA GLU A 256 3.61 -14.25 10.88
C GLU A 256 4.91 -13.62 11.38
N VAL A 257 4.77 -12.69 12.31
CA VAL A 257 5.90 -12.02 12.94
C VAL A 257 5.73 -11.98 14.45
N PRO A 258 6.83 -12.00 15.22
CA PRO A 258 6.78 -11.72 16.66
C PRO A 258 6.13 -10.35 16.87
N TYR A 259 5.19 -10.22 17.81
CA TYR A 259 4.54 -8.95 18.11
C TYR A 259 5.56 -7.98 18.69
N ASP A 260 5.94 -8.12 19.96
CA ASP A 260 6.88 -7.22 20.63
C ASP A 260 8.24 -7.19 19.92
N GLY A 261 8.70 -8.36 19.48
CA GLY A 261 9.95 -8.52 18.75
C GLY A 261 10.01 -7.82 17.39
N CYS A 262 8.89 -7.37 16.83
CA CYS A 262 8.87 -6.69 15.53
C CYS A 262 9.27 -5.21 15.60
N TRP A 263 9.01 -4.49 16.70
CA TRP A 263 9.24 -3.03 16.77
C TRP A 263 10.07 -2.56 17.95
N VAL A 264 10.95 -3.42 18.46
CA VAL A 264 11.94 -3.10 19.52
C VAL A 264 12.59 -1.73 19.33
N ASN A 265 12.94 -1.37 18.09
CA ASN A 265 13.44 -0.05 17.71
C ASN A 265 13.20 0.22 16.22
N THR A 266 13.43 1.46 15.79
CA THR A 266 13.21 1.87 14.39
C THR A 266 14.06 1.10 13.38
N ASN A 267 15.29 0.72 13.72
CA ASN A 267 16.17 -0.02 12.80
C ASN A 267 15.70 -1.47 12.61
N TRP A 268 15.20 -2.09 13.67
CA TRP A 268 14.71 -3.45 13.62
C TRP A 268 13.35 -3.53 12.92
N LEU A 269 12.47 -2.57 13.19
CA LEU A 269 11.20 -2.41 12.47
C LEU A 269 11.42 -2.19 10.97
N ASP A 270 12.42 -1.38 10.58
CA ASP A 270 12.78 -1.16 9.17
C ASP A 270 13.12 -2.47 8.45
N LYS A 271 13.80 -3.40 9.14
CA LYS A 271 14.12 -4.71 8.57
C LYS A 271 12.84 -5.46 8.26
N TYR A 272 11.86 -5.53 9.17
CA TYR A 272 10.59 -6.19 8.87
C TYR A 272 9.79 -5.49 7.76
N ILE A 273 9.71 -4.16 7.77
CA ILE A 273 9.01 -3.37 6.76
C ILE A 273 9.58 -3.62 5.36
N THR A 274 10.90 -3.61 5.23
CA THR A 274 11.60 -3.81 3.95
C THR A 274 11.85 -5.28 3.63
N TRP A 275 11.62 -6.19 4.59
CA TRP A 275 11.89 -7.60 4.40
C TRP A 275 10.95 -8.23 3.39
N LYS A 276 11.56 -9.10 2.60
CA LYS A 276 10.92 -9.84 1.55
C LYS A 276 11.31 -11.31 1.77
N PRO A 277 10.36 -12.18 2.15
CA PRO A 277 10.68 -13.59 2.24
C PRO A 277 11.28 -14.08 0.92
N CYS A 278 12.18 -15.06 1.01
CA CYS A 278 12.83 -15.64 -0.16
C CYS A 278 11.80 -16.06 -1.22
N SER A 279 12.07 -15.78 -2.50
CA SER A 279 11.24 -16.13 -3.68
C SER A 279 10.09 -15.19 -4.02
N TYR A 280 9.99 -14.03 -3.38
CA TYR A 280 9.06 -12.99 -3.82
C TYR A 280 9.49 -12.51 -5.24
N PRO A 281 8.59 -12.36 -6.22
CA PRO A 281 8.94 -11.98 -7.60
C PRO A 281 9.47 -10.53 -7.68
N GLU A 282 10.62 -10.32 -8.36
CA GLU A 282 11.27 -9.04 -8.78
C GLU A 282 11.23 -7.84 -7.80
N THR A 283 11.67 -6.64 -8.20
CA THR A 283 11.81 -5.45 -7.32
C THR A 283 10.49 -5.11 -6.61
N TRP A 284 10.49 -5.19 -5.27
CA TRP A 284 9.40 -4.77 -4.40
C TRP A 284 9.99 -3.81 -3.36
N GLN A 285 9.35 -2.66 -3.17
CA GLN A 285 9.72 -1.66 -2.18
C GLN A 285 8.46 -1.27 -1.41
N PRO A 286 8.55 -1.11 -0.08
CA PRO A 286 7.43 -0.60 0.69
C PRO A 286 7.14 0.83 0.24
N THR A 287 5.86 1.11 0.02
CA THR A 287 5.37 2.42 -0.39
C THR A 287 4.33 2.96 0.59
N ARG A 288 3.71 2.05 1.36
CA ARG A 288 2.70 2.42 2.33
C ARG A 288 2.71 1.47 3.50
N ILE A 289 2.67 2.01 4.70
CA ILE A 289 2.51 1.22 5.91
C ILE A 289 1.10 1.48 6.45
N ILE A 290 0.34 0.42 6.65
CA ILE A 290 -1.04 0.51 7.14
C ILE A 290 -1.11 -0.31 8.42
N VAL A 291 -1.65 0.26 9.49
CA VAL A 291 -1.76 -0.41 10.79
C VAL A 291 -3.23 -0.50 11.17
N ILE A 292 -3.72 -1.74 11.27
CA ILE A 292 -5.02 -2.09 11.84
C ILE A 292 -4.88 -3.13 12.97
N SER A 293 -3.66 -3.29 13.50
CA SER A 293 -3.37 -4.15 14.65
C SER A 293 -3.50 -3.40 15.98
N LEU A 294 -3.39 -4.13 17.08
CA LEU A 294 -2.97 -3.53 18.36
C LEU A 294 -1.59 -2.87 18.19
N THR A 295 -1.33 -1.77 18.91
CA THR A 295 -0.05 -1.04 18.85
C THR A 295 0.68 -0.94 20.19
N GLY A 296 0.01 -1.24 21.30
CA GLY A 296 0.62 -1.21 22.63
C GLY A 296 1.23 -2.56 23.02
N THR A 297 2.17 -2.53 23.97
CA THR A 297 2.74 -3.72 24.60
C THR A 297 2.52 -3.66 26.12
N ASP A 298 2.43 -4.83 26.75
CA ASP A 298 2.42 -4.97 28.21
C ASP A 298 3.85 -4.88 28.81
N LEU A 299 4.89 -4.86 27.97
CA LEU A 299 6.30 -4.83 28.37
C LEU A 299 7.09 -3.68 27.69
N PRO A 300 6.69 -2.41 27.91
CA PRO A 300 7.29 -1.25 27.25
C PRO A 300 8.80 -1.09 27.53
N GLU A 301 9.32 -1.63 28.63
CA GLU A 301 10.73 -1.56 29.01
C GLU A 301 11.68 -2.26 28.04
N PHE A 302 11.18 -3.17 27.19
CA PHE A 302 11.99 -3.83 26.16
C PHE A 302 12.14 -3.01 24.88
N HIS A 303 11.44 -1.87 24.77
CA HIS A 303 11.33 -1.11 23.53
C HIS A 303 11.96 0.28 23.66
N GLU A 304 12.58 0.75 22.57
CA GLU A 304 13.03 2.14 22.47
C GLU A 304 11.84 3.12 22.50
N TYR A 305 10.73 2.71 21.88
CA TYR A 305 9.46 3.42 21.89
C TYR A 305 8.37 2.47 22.41
N PRO A 306 7.57 2.89 23.41
CA PRO A 306 6.67 1.97 24.10
C PRO A 306 5.48 1.49 23.26
N THR A 307 5.23 2.05 22.06
CA THR A 307 4.21 1.54 21.14
C THR A 307 4.72 1.40 19.70
N LEU A 308 4.06 0.53 18.93
CA LEU A 308 4.29 0.37 17.49
C LEU A 308 4.03 1.69 16.73
N ASP A 309 2.98 2.44 17.07
CA ASP A 309 2.66 3.70 16.40
C ASP A 309 3.69 4.80 16.69
N GLU A 310 4.24 4.87 17.90
CA GLU A 310 5.36 5.77 18.20
C GLU A 310 6.64 5.34 17.46
N THR A 311 6.93 4.04 17.41
CA THR A 311 8.08 3.51 16.66
C THR A 311 7.94 3.83 15.17
N LEU A 312 6.76 3.62 14.60
CA LEU A 312 6.46 3.92 13.19
C LEU A 312 6.51 5.41 12.89
N LYS A 313 6.07 6.28 13.81
CA LYS A 313 6.18 7.72 13.66
C LYS A 313 7.64 8.16 13.59
N ALA A 314 8.47 7.66 14.51
CA ALA A 314 9.91 7.93 14.49
C ALA A 314 10.60 7.36 13.24
N TRP A 315 10.19 6.16 12.80
CA TRP A 315 10.66 5.56 11.56
C TRP A 315 10.29 6.40 10.33
N ALA A 316 9.04 6.88 10.26
CA ALA A 316 8.54 7.71 9.16
C ALA A 316 9.30 9.04 9.07
N GLU A 317 9.49 9.72 10.21
CA GLU A 317 10.28 10.95 10.31
C GLU A 317 11.71 10.74 9.78
N LYS A 318 12.37 9.63 10.16
CA LYS A 318 13.72 9.27 9.68
C LYS A 318 13.78 9.00 8.17
N LYS A 319 12.71 8.46 7.59
CA LYS A 319 12.62 8.14 6.15
C LYS A 319 12.08 9.29 5.31
N GLY A 320 11.60 10.37 5.93
CA GLY A 320 10.90 11.46 5.24
C GLY A 320 9.51 11.07 4.73
N TRP A 321 8.86 10.11 5.38
CA TRP A 321 7.52 9.65 5.04
C TRP A 321 6.46 10.44 5.82
N SER A 322 5.29 10.62 5.22
CA SER A 322 4.11 11.16 5.90
C SER A 322 3.64 10.19 7.00
N PHE A 323 3.10 10.72 8.10
CA PHE A 323 2.46 9.93 9.16
C PHE A 323 1.06 10.46 9.44
N LYS A 324 0.05 9.58 9.40
CA LYS A 324 -1.38 9.89 9.58
C LYS A 324 -1.96 8.95 10.63
N ASP A 325 -2.47 9.50 11.73
CA ASP A 325 -3.25 8.74 12.72
C ASP A 325 -4.72 9.09 12.55
N LEU A 326 -5.53 8.10 12.19
CA LEU A 326 -6.95 8.22 11.82
C LEU A 326 -7.85 7.36 12.72
N ARG A 327 -7.34 6.91 13.86
CA ARG A 327 -8.08 6.10 14.85
C ARG A 327 -9.21 6.85 15.54
#